data_AF-A0A953YXK3-F1
#
_entry.id   AF-A0A953YXK3-F1
#
_cell.length_a   1.000
_cell.length_b   1.000
_cell.length_c   1.000
_cell.angle_alpha   90.00
_cell.angle_beta   90.00
_cell.angle_gamma   90.00
#
_symmetry.space_group_name_H-M   'P 1'
#
loop_
_entity.id
_entity.type
_entity.pdbx_description
1 polymer ?
#
loop_
_entity_poly.entity_id
_entity_poly.type
_entity_poly.pdbx_seq_one_letter_code
_entity_poly.pdbx_strand_id
1 'polypeptide(L)'
;EQFLSSLLLLLDSKQLEKLVKDNRNGAVELAKKQLKEQEAQQKKNGGQYYTYDHATLSRYGDMLNRMEGRWFIARWAAGRYASLSNDDEMNQSEDFTMSIVQALAVMNGQFTNALAATGKDSLLERITERFETGDQRIDALYLTVLSRRPTDAERKRVQTYVQGTPEAEDLLFALLMTTEFATNH
;
A
#
# COMPACT_ATOMS: atom_id res chain seq x y z
N GLU A 1 0.70 6.59 11.50
CA GLU A 1 -0.19 5.40 11.46
C GLU A 1 -1.54 5.66 10.77
N GLN A 2 -2.16 6.82 10.94
CA GLN A 2 -3.49 7.14 10.38
C GLN A 2 -3.57 7.04 8.84
N PHE A 3 -2.58 7.56 8.11
CA PHE A 3 -2.51 7.51 6.65
C PHE A 3 -2.59 6.09 6.05
N LEU A 4 -1.91 5.10 6.62
CA LEU A 4 -1.97 3.72 6.11
C LEU A 4 -3.32 3.07 6.41
N SER A 5 -3.93 3.42 7.54
CA SER A 5 -5.24 2.90 7.91
C SER A 5 -6.35 3.43 6.99
N SER A 6 -6.29 4.70 6.57
CA SER A 6 -7.25 5.27 5.61
C SER A 6 -7.11 4.62 4.23
N LEU A 7 -5.88 4.37 3.77
CA LEU A 7 -5.64 3.61 2.52
C LEU A 7 -6.23 2.20 2.58
N LEU A 8 -6.13 1.51 3.72
CA LEU A 8 -6.72 0.16 3.89
C LEU A 8 -8.26 0.18 3.90
N LEU A 9 -8.89 1.28 4.29
CA LEU A 9 -10.35 1.44 4.22
C LEU A 9 -10.86 1.63 2.79
N LEU A 10 -10.02 2.18 1.91
CA LEU A 10 -10.36 2.39 0.49
C LEU A 10 -10.26 1.11 -0.36
N LEU A 11 -9.50 0.11 0.11
CA LEU A 11 -9.35 -1.18 -0.54
C LEU A 11 -10.58 -2.07 -0.31
N ASP A 12 -11.04 -2.74 -1.36
CA ASP A 12 -12.11 -3.72 -1.23
C ASP A 12 -11.60 -5.06 -0.66
N SER A 13 -12.52 -6.00 -0.40
CA SER A 13 -12.19 -7.33 0.11
C SER A 13 -11.28 -8.13 -0.82
N LYS A 14 -11.46 -8.06 -2.15
CA LYS A 14 -10.69 -8.84 -3.14
C LYS A 14 -9.27 -8.28 -3.33
N GLN A 15 -9.13 -6.96 -3.38
CA GLN A 15 -7.85 -6.24 -3.43
C GLN A 15 -7.06 -6.49 -2.15
N LEU A 16 -7.74 -6.47 -1.00
CA LEU A 16 -7.14 -6.80 0.28
C LEU A 16 -6.73 -8.28 0.35
N GLU A 17 -7.57 -9.21 -0.11
CA GLU A 17 -7.22 -10.64 -0.22
C GLU A 17 -6.04 -10.88 -1.15
N LYS A 18 -5.97 -10.18 -2.28
CA LYS A 18 -4.84 -10.24 -3.20
C LYS A 18 -3.56 -9.74 -2.52
N LEU A 19 -3.61 -8.58 -1.85
CA LEU A 19 -2.47 -8.04 -1.10
C LEU A 19 -2.02 -8.98 0.02
N VAL A 20 -2.97 -9.54 0.78
CA VAL A 20 -2.72 -10.56 1.80
C VAL A 20 -2.02 -11.75 1.16
N LYS A 21 -2.55 -12.28 0.05
CA LYS A 21 -1.97 -13.41 -0.66
C LYS A 21 -0.55 -13.10 -1.15
N ASP A 22 -0.33 -11.96 -1.81
CA ASP A 22 0.96 -11.61 -2.38
C ASP A 22 2.03 -11.40 -1.30
N ASN A 23 1.65 -10.84 -0.13
CA ASN A 23 2.58 -10.58 0.98
C ASN A 23 2.73 -11.75 1.96
N ARG A 24 1.71 -12.59 2.10
CA ARG A 24 1.71 -13.75 3.02
C ARG A 24 2.16 -15.01 2.31
N ASN A 25 1.54 -15.30 1.16
CA ASN A 25 1.78 -16.52 0.40
C ASN A 25 2.94 -16.29 -0.56
N GLY A 26 4.15 -16.44 -0.02
CA GLY A 26 5.37 -16.31 -0.80
C GLY A 26 6.54 -15.85 0.04
N ALA A 27 6.31 -14.96 1.01
CA ALA A 27 7.36 -14.46 1.90
C ALA A 27 8.02 -15.59 2.70
N VAL A 28 7.23 -16.51 3.27
CA VAL A 28 7.75 -17.65 4.05
C VAL A 28 8.48 -18.66 3.15
N GLU A 29 7.96 -18.93 1.95
CA GLU A 29 8.59 -19.86 1.00
C GLU A 29 9.87 -19.27 0.39
N LEU A 30 9.88 -17.97 0.10
CA LEU A 30 11.05 -17.23 -0.34
C LEU A 30 12.12 -17.23 0.75
N ALA A 31 11.73 -16.99 2.01
CA ALA A 31 12.63 -17.09 3.16
C ALA A 31 13.22 -18.50 3.31
N LYS A 32 12.40 -19.56 3.19
CA LYS A 32 12.89 -20.95 3.18
C LYS A 32 13.90 -21.19 2.07
N LYS A 33 13.64 -20.68 0.86
CA LYS A 33 14.53 -20.82 -0.30
C LYS A 33 15.86 -20.09 -0.07
N GLN A 34 15.81 -18.85 0.39
CA GLN A 34 17.00 -18.04 0.70
C GLN A 34 17.84 -18.69 1.80
N LEU A 35 17.22 -19.21 2.86
CA LEU A 35 17.94 -19.90 3.93
C LEU A 35 18.65 -21.16 3.42
N LYS A 36 18.01 -21.96 2.57
CA LYS A 36 18.64 -23.14 1.93
C LYS A 36 19.82 -22.74 1.05
N GLU A 37 19.69 -21.67 0.27
CA GLU A 37 20.77 -21.14 -0.56
C GLU A 37 21.93 -20.63 0.29
N GLN A 38 21.66 -19.93 1.39
CA GLN A 38 22.66 -19.49 2.36
C GLN A 38 23.38 -20.67 3.03
N GLU A 39 22.66 -21.72 3.43
CA GLU A 39 23.27 -22.94 3.97
C GLU A 39 24.19 -23.61 2.93
N ALA A 40 23.77 -23.67 1.67
CA ALA A 40 24.58 -24.23 0.59
C ALA A 40 25.84 -23.39 0.33
N GLN A 41 25.75 -22.06 0.45
CA GLN A 41 26.91 -21.16 0.36
C GLN A 41 27.85 -21.28 1.56
N GLN A 42 27.32 -21.34 2.78
CA GLN A 42 28.11 -21.55 4.00
C GLN A 42 28.88 -22.87 3.96
N LYS A 43 28.24 -23.95 3.48
CA LYS A 43 28.89 -25.26 3.30
C LYS A 43 30.02 -25.23 2.27
N LYS A 44 29.95 -24.35 1.27
CA LYS A 44 31.02 -24.17 0.27
C LYS A 44 32.20 -23.34 0.79
N ASN A 45 31.95 -22.39 1.69
CA ASN A 45 32.97 -21.46 2.17
C ASN A 45 33.91 -22.04 3.24
N GLY A 46 33.70 -23.29 3.68
CA GLY A 46 34.61 -24.02 4.56
C GLY A 46 34.79 -23.36 5.94
N GLY A 47 33.90 -23.68 6.88
CA GLY A 47 33.93 -23.17 8.25
C GLY A 47 32.80 -23.72 9.13
N GLN A 48 32.62 -23.15 10.32
CA GLN A 48 31.42 -23.38 11.14
C GLN A 48 30.19 -22.91 10.36
N TYR A 49 29.20 -23.77 10.20
CA TYR A 49 27.95 -23.45 9.51
C TYR A 49 26.78 -23.60 10.47
N TYR A 50 25.77 -22.74 10.29
CA TYR A 50 24.55 -22.81 11.05
C TYR A 50 23.49 -23.57 10.24
N THR A 51 22.80 -24.49 10.90
CA THR A 51 21.59 -25.12 10.35
C THR A 51 20.38 -24.37 10.86
N TYR A 52 19.50 -23.97 9.96
CA TYR A 52 18.27 -23.30 10.36
C TYR A 52 17.19 -24.32 10.72
N ASP A 53 16.46 -24.06 11.80
CA ASP A 53 15.31 -24.88 12.17
C ASP A 53 14.12 -24.60 11.24
N HIS A 54 14.05 -25.40 10.17
CA HIS A 54 12.96 -25.34 9.20
C HIS A 54 11.60 -25.76 9.78
N ALA A 55 11.56 -26.55 10.85
CA ALA A 55 10.32 -26.97 11.50
C ALA A 55 9.69 -25.80 12.24
N THR A 56 10.50 -25.05 13.00
CA THR A 56 10.08 -23.80 13.64
C THR A 56 9.65 -22.76 12.61
N LEU A 57 10.37 -22.63 11.49
CA LEU A 57 10.01 -21.69 10.43
C LEU A 57 8.67 -22.05 9.76
N SER A 58 8.41 -23.35 9.58
CA SER A 58 7.12 -23.83 9.04
C SER A 58 5.98 -23.57 10.02
N ARG A 59 6.21 -23.77 11.31
CA ARG A 59 5.25 -23.45 12.37
C ARG A 59 4.91 -21.95 12.41
N TYR A 60 5.90 -21.08 12.22
CA TYR A 60 5.65 -19.63 12.08
C TYR A 60 4.84 -19.31 10.83
N GLY A 61 5.11 -19.99 9.70
CA GLY A 61 4.31 -19.87 8.49
C GLY A 61 2.84 -20.24 8.71
N ASP A 62 2.58 -21.35 9.39
CA ASP A 62 1.22 -21.78 9.72
C ASP A 62 0.52 -20.78 10.65
N MET A 63 1.24 -20.21 11.60
CA MET A 63 0.70 -19.18 12.48
C MET A 63 0.31 -17.91 11.71
N LEU A 64 1.16 -17.45 10.77
CA LEU A 64 0.88 -16.31 9.89
C LEU A 64 -0.33 -16.59 8.98
N ASN A 65 -0.45 -17.81 8.46
CA ASN A 65 -1.58 -18.22 7.62
C ASN A 65 -2.92 -18.23 8.35
N ARG A 66 -2.91 -18.47 9.67
CA ARG A 66 -4.09 -18.45 10.53
C ARG A 66 -4.52 -17.04 10.95
N MET A 67 -3.67 -16.04 10.78
CA MET A 67 -4.02 -14.65 11.10
C MET A 67 -5.05 -14.10 10.12
N GLU A 68 -5.93 -13.25 10.64
CA GLU A 68 -6.89 -12.49 9.86
C GLU A 68 -6.17 -11.56 8.89
N GLY A 69 -6.66 -11.49 7.64
CA GLY A 69 -5.94 -10.84 6.54
C GLY A 69 -5.75 -9.34 6.75
N ARG A 70 -6.77 -8.64 7.24
CA ARG A 70 -6.68 -7.20 7.52
C ARG A 70 -5.67 -6.93 8.62
N TRP A 71 -5.72 -7.70 9.71
CA TRP A 71 -4.74 -7.60 10.79
C TRP A 71 -3.30 -7.84 10.30
N PHE A 72 -3.07 -8.88 9.48
CA PHE A 72 -1.75 -9.17 8.92
C PHE A 72 -1.22 -8.00 8.08
N ILE A 73 -2.04 -7.44 7.19
CA ILE A 73 -1.64 -6.34 6.31
C ILE A 73 -1.42 -5.04 7.10
N ALA A 74 -2.27 -4.74 8.08
CA ALA A 74 -2.08 -3.59 8.96
C ALA A 74 -0.76 -3.68 9.74
N ARG A 75 -0.47 -4.87 10.29
CA ARG A 75 0.78 -5.14 11.02
C ARG A 75 2.00 -5.06 10.10
N TRP A 76 1.91 -5.62 8.90
CA TRP A 76 2.97 -5.57 7.88
C TRP A 76 3.26 -4.13 7.45
N ALA A 77 2.22 -3.34 7.19
CA ALA A 77 2.33 -1.94 6.79
C ALA A 77 2.95 -1.08 7.89
N ALA A 78 2.51 -1.26 9.13
CA ALA A 78 3.07 -0.58 10.30
C ALA A 78 4.55 -0.93 10.50
N GLY A 79 4.93 -2.21 10.35
CA GLY A 79 6.33 -2.64 10.45
C GLY A 79 7.22 -2.00 9.37
N ARG A 80 6.71 -1.91 8.12
CA ARG A 80 7.42 -1.24 7.03
C ARG A 80 7.57 0.26 7.27
N TYR A 81 6.52 0.91 7.78
CA TYR A 81 6.57 2.33 8.14
C TYR A 81 7.57 2.59 9.27
N ALA A 82 7.53 1.78 10.34
CA ALA A 82 8.48 1.88 11.45
C ALA A 82 9.94 1.68 11.01
N SER A 83 10.20 0.78 10.04
CA SER A 83 11.55 0.62 9.48
C SER A 83 12.04 1.83 8.67
N LEU A 84 11.11 2.57 8.05
CA LEU A 84 11.42 3.78 7.27
C LEU A 84 11.51 5.04 8.16
N SER A 85 10.91 5.03 9.35
CA SER A 85 10.99 6.13 10.32
C SER A 85 12.20 6.00 11.25
N ASN A 86 12.60 4.77 11.60
CA ASN A 86 13.73 4.52 12.49
C ASN A 86 15.11 4.94 11.94
N ASP A 87 15.22 5.22 10.64
CA ASP A 87 16.50 5.56 10.01
C ASP A 87 16.80 7.07 10.02
N ASP A 88 15.85 7.95 10.43
CA ASP A 88 16.02 9.41 10.27
C ASP A 88 15.43 10.31 11.39
N GLU A 89 14.75 9.79 12.42
CA GLU A 89 14.10 10.64 13.43
C GLU A 89 14.97 10.92 14.68
N MET A 90 15.83 11.92 14.55
CA MET A 90 16.37 12.74 15.67
C MET A 90 15.92 14.21 15.56
N ASN A 91 14.80 14.49 14.87
CA ASN A 91 14.30 15.87 14.75
C ASN A 91 12.81 15.96 15.10
N GLN A 92 12.53 16.67 16.19
CA GLN A 92 11.18 17.09 16.54
C GLN A 92 10.75 18.18 15.55
N SER A 93 9.96 17.81 14.55
CA SER A 93 9.30 18.79 13.68
C SER A 93 7.80 18.52 13.69
N GLU A 94 7.04 19.52 14.13
CA GLU A 94 5.57 19.56 14.16
C GLU A 94 4.94 19.62 12.75
N ASP A 95 5.75 19.65 11.68
CA ASP A 95 5.31 19.56 10.29
C ASP A 95 5.31 18.10 9.82
N PHE A 96 4.21 17.68 9.17
CA PHE A 96 4.09 16.38 8.51
C PHE A 96 4.93 16.37 7.22
N THR A 97 6.25 16.46 7.35
CA THR A 97 7.19 16.28 6.24
C THR A 97 7.62 14.83 6.20
N MET A 98 6.96 14.02 5.34
CA MET A 98 7.58 12.75 4.94
C MET A 98 8.93 13.06 4.31
N SER A 99 9.98 12.32 4.70
CA SER A 99 11.25 12.41 3.99
C SER A 99 11.03 12.05 2.51
N ILE A 100 11.83 12.60 1.59
CA ILE A 100 11.69 12.33 0.15
C ILE A 100 11.66 10.82 -0.14
N VAL A 101 12.42 10.04 0.64
CA VAL A 101 12.47 8.58 0.55
C VAL A 101 11.18 7.92 1.05
N GLN A 102 10.61 8.40 2.16
CA GLN A 102 9.33 7.91 2.67
C GLN A 102 8.18 8.23 1.72
N ALA A 103 8.14 9.46 1.17
CA ALA A 103 7.17 9.86 0.17
C ALA A 103 7.28 8.98 -1.10
N LEU A 104 8.49 8.74 -1.61
CA LEU A 104 8.72 7.84 -2.74
C LEU A 104 8.36 6.38 -2.44
N ALA A 105 8.60 5.89 -1.22
CA ALA A 105 8.27 4.53 -0.81
C ALA A 105 6.75 4.31 -0.69
N VAL A 106 6.01 5.34 -0.27
CA VAL A 106 4.55 5.35 -0.30
C VAL A 106 4.06 5.45 -1.75
N MET A 107 4.63 6.36 -2.53
CA MET A 107 4.24 6.66 -3.91
C MET A 107 4.43 5.47 -4.85
N ASN A 108 5.53 4.72 -4.70
CA ASN A 108 5.80 3.47 -5.43
C ASN A 108 5.36 2.23 -4.65
N GLY A 109 4.70 2.43 -3.51
CA GLY A 109 4.32 1.39 -2.57
C GLY A 109 3.19 0.52 -3.11
N GLN A 110 3.16 -0.74 -2.66
CA GLN A 110 2.14 -1.69 -3.08
C GLN A 110 0.70 -1.26 -2.76
N PHE A 111 0.48 -0.38 -1.78
CA PHE A 111 -0.86 0.12 -1.44
C PHE A 111 -1.34 1.16 -2.44
N THR A 112 -0.49 2.12 -2.80
CA THR A 112 -0.77 3.12 -3.82
C THR A 112 -0.98 2.45 -5.18
N ASN A 113 -0.14 1.47 -5.53
CA ASN A 113 -0.32 0.66 -6.73
C ASN A 113 -1.61 -0.17 -6.69
N ALA A 114 -2.00 -0.72 -5.54
CA ALA A 114 -3.25 -1.48 -5.41
C ALA A 114 -4.50 -0.59 -5.51
N LEU A 115 -4.43 0.66 -5.05
CA LEU A 115 -5.51 1.64 -5.14
C LEU A 115 -5.63 2.24 -6.54
N ALA A 116 -4.50 2.56 -7.17
CA ALA A 116 -4.43 3.08 -8.54
C ALA A 116 -4.70 2.01 -9.60
N ALA A 117 -4.56 0.72 -9.26
CA ALA A 117 -4.75 -0.38 -10.21
C ALA A 117 -6.08 -0.26 -10.97
N THR A 118 -5.97 -0.21 -12.30
CA THR A 118 -7.08 -0.32 -13.24
C THR A 118 -7.37 -1.79 -13.52
N GLY A 119 -8.65 -2.21 -13.39
CA GLY A 119 -9.06 -3.59 -13.61
C GLY A 119 -10.37 -3.96 -12.92
N LYS A 120 -10.82 -5.20 -13.15
CA LYS A 120 -12.12 -5.69 -12.68
C LYS A 120 -12.25 -5.60 -11.15
N ASP A 121 -13.33 -5.00 -10.67
CA ASP A 121 -13.67 -4.63 -9.29
C ASP A 121 -12.80 -3.52 -8.64
N SER A 122 -11.95 -2.81 -9.38
CA SER A 122 -11.12 -1.75 -8.78
C SER A 122 -11.92 -0.50 -8.39
N LEU A 123 -11.37 0.33 -7.49
CA LEU A 123 -12.04 1.57 -7.06
C LEU A 123 -12.39 2.48 -8.24
N LEU A 124 -11.48 2.60 -9.21
CA LEU A 124 -11.69 3.38 -10.43
C LEU A 124 -12.75 2.76 -11.33
N GLU A 125 -12.78 1.43 -11.48
CA GLU A 125 -13.80 0.77 -12.29
C GLU A 125 -15.18 0.91 -11.64
N ARG A 126 -15.32 0.70 -10.33
CA ARG A 126 -16.60 0.89 -9.62
C ARG A 126 -17.14 2.31 -9.74
N ILE A 127 -16.26 3.32 -9.67
CA ILE A 127 -16.65 4.73 -9.88
C ILE A 127 -17.06 4.94 -11.34
N THR A 128 -16.33 4.36 -12.28
CA THR A 128 -16.60 4.46 -13.71
C THR A 128 -17.92 3.79 -14.12
N GLU A 129 -18.24 2.63 -13.54
CA GLU A 129 -19.48 1.89 -13.75
C GLU A 129 -20.69 2.55 -13.09
N ARG A 130 -20.49 3.14 -11.91
CA ARG A 130 -21.59 3.74 -11.12
C ARG A 130 -21.95 5.15 -11.57
N PHE A 131 -21.01 5.90 -12.15
CA PHE A 131 -21.20 7.30 -12.54
C PHE A 131 -20.95 7.48 -14.03
N GLU A 132 -21.94 8.04 -14.73
CA GLU A 132 -21.93 8.16 -16.19
C GLU A 132 -21.13 9.37 -16.68
N THR A 133 -21.16 10.49 -15.93
CA THR A 133 -20.50 11.73 -16.34
C THR A 133 -19.14 11.91 -15.68
N GLY A 134 -18.20 12.55 -16.38
CA GLY A 134 -16.88 12.91 -15.83
C GLY A 134 -17.00 13.73 -14.54
N ASP A 135 -17.97 14.64 -14.47
CA ASP A 135 -18.22 15.46 -13.28
C ASP A 135 -18.64 14.66 -12.06
N GLN A 136 -19.53 13.67 -12.25
CA GLN A 136 -19.95 12.79 -11.17
C GLN A 136 -18.80 11.88 -10.71
N ARG A 137 -17.93 11.45 -11.63
CA ARG A 137 -16.73 10.67 -11.30
C ARG A 137 -15.73 11.49 -10.50
N ILE A 138 -15.51 12.76 -10.87
CA ILE A 138 -14.65 13.69 -10.11
C ILE A 138 -15.21 13.86 -8.69
N ASP A 139 -16.52 14.11 -8.56
CA ASP A 139 -17.14 14.24 -7.24
C ASP A 139 -17.00 12.98 -6.39
N ALA A 140 -17.19 11.80 -7.01
CA ALA A 140 -17.02 10.53 -6.35
C ALA A 140 -15.58 10.32 -5.87
N LEU A 141 -14.57 10.67 -6.67
CA LEU A 141 -13.16 10.55 -6.29
C LEU A 141 -12.81 11.47 -5.12
N TYR A 142 -13.22 12.73 -5.16
CA TYR A 142 -12.99 13.68 -4.06
C TYR A 142 -13.68 13.23 -2.77
N LEU A 143 -14.93 12.75 -2.85
CA LEU A 143 -15.65 12.25 -1.68
C LEU A 143 -15.02 10.97 -1.13
N THR A 144 -14.52 10.10 -2.00
CA THR A 144 -13.91 8.84 -1.58
C THR A 144 -12.57 9.07 -0.90
N VAL A 145 -11.75 9.98 -1.43
CA VAL A 145 -10.38 10.21 -0.93
C VAL A 145 -10.34 11.26 0.18
N LEU A 146 -11.00 12.40 0.00
CA LEU A 146 -10.93 13.56 0.90
C LEU A 146 -12.18 13.73 1.77
N SER A 147 -13.18 12.86 1.64
CA SER A 147 -14.46 12.97 2.37
C SER A 147 -15.19 14.30 2.20
N ARG A 148 -14.89 15.05 1.13
CA ARG A 148 -15.53 16.32 0.76
C ARG A 148 -15.75 16.42 -0.74
N ARG A 149 -16.56 17.37 -1.17
CA ARG A 149 -16.71 17.71 -2.59
C ARG A 149 -15.57 18.62 -3.07
N PRO A 150 -15.23 18.60 -4.38
CA PRO A 150 -14.30 19.57 -4.95
C PRO A 150 -14.93 20.96 -4.91
N THR A 151 -14.09 21.97 -4.70
CA THR A 151 -14.45 23.37 -4.90
C THR A 151 -14.61 23.69 -6.38
N ASP A 152 -15.28 24.80 -6.73
CA ASP A 152 -15.49 25.20 -8.12
C ASP A 152 -14.16 25.40 -8.89
N ALA A 153 -13.14 25.92 -8.21
CA ALA A 153 -11.80 26.11 -8.78
C ALA A 153 -11.07 24.79 -9.03
N GLU A 154 -11.19 23.81 -8.12
CA GLU A 154 -10.64 22.47 -8.31
C GLU A 154 -11.38 21.74 -9.43
N ARG A 155 -12.71 21.78 -9.43
CA ARG A 155 -13.54 21.15 -10.47
C ARG A 155 -13.14 21.64 -11.85
N LYS A 156 -13.05 22.96 -12.04
CA LYS A 156 -12.68 23.55 -13.34
C LYS A 156 -11.29 23.12 -13.81
N ARG A 157 -10.33 23.01 -12.88
CA ARG A 157 -8.98 22.50 -13.20
C ARG A 157 -9.05 21.05 -13.63
N VAL A 158 -9.65 20.20 -12.81
CA VAL A 158 -9.68 18.74 -13.02
C VAL A 158 -10.50 18.34 -14.25
N GLN A 159 -11.62 19.02 -14.53
CA GLN A 159 -12.43 18.81 -15.74
C GLN A 159 -11.63 19.01 -17.04
N THR A 160 -10.59 19.84 -17.01
CA THR A 160 -9.74 20.08 -18.18
C THR A 160 -8.85 18.86 -18.48
N TYR A 161 -8.54 18.05 -17.46
CA TYR A 161 -7.59 16.94 -17.55
C TYR A 161 -8.28 15.57 -17.57
N VAL A 162 -9.40 15.38 -16.86
CA VAL A 162 -10.04 14.07 -16.72
C VAL A 162 -11.08 13.87 -17.82
N GLN A 163 -10.69 13.13 -18.87
CA GLN A 163 -11.58 12.77 -19.98
C GLN A 163 -11.85 11.25 -20.06
N GLY A 164 -11.04 10.42 -19.39
CA GLY A 164 -11.14 8.97 -19.42
C GLY A 164 -10.63 8.31 -18.13
N THR A 165 -10.43 6.99 -18.20
CA THR A 165 -9.97 6.16 -17.08
C THR A 165 -8.49 6.36 -16.71
N PRO A 166 -7.54 6.51 -17.66
CA PRO A 166 -6.14 6.79 -17.29
C PRO A 166 -6.00 8.11 -16.53
N GLU A 167 -6.74 9.14 -16.95
CA GLU A 167 -6.66 10.46 -16.31
C GLU A 167 -7.36 10.47 -14.93
N ALA A 168 -8.32 9.57 -14.71
CA ALA A 168 -8.93 9.35 -13.40
C ALA A 168 -7.99 8.63 -12.42
N GLU A 169 -7.11 7.75 -12.92
CA GLU A 169 -6.03 7.14 -12.14
C GLU A 169 -5.03 8.20 -11.67
N ASP A 170 -4.61 9.08 -12.59
CA ASP A 170 -3.74 10.20 -12.28
C ASP A 170 -4.36 11.17 -11.25
N LEU A 171 -5.68 11.44 -11.37
CA LEU A 171 -6.40 12.25 -10.38
C LEU A 171 -6.43 11.56 -9.01
N LEU A 172 -6.76 10.27 -8.94
CA LEU A 172 -6.76 9.51 -7.69
C LEU A 172 -5.38 9.58 -7.02
N PHE A 173 -4.33 9.39 -7.81
CA PHE A 173 -2.96 9.48 -7.34
C PHE A 173 -2.63 10.89 -6.83
N ALA A 174 -2.98 11.93 -7.59
CA ALA A 174 -2.78 13.32 -7.19
C ALA A 174 -3.48 13.65 -5.87
N LEU A 175 -4.71 13.18 -5.67
CA LEU A 175 -5.48 13.39 -4.44
C LEU A 175 -4.84 12.70 -3.22
N LEU A 176 -4.39 11.46 -3.38
CA LEU A 176 -3.70 10.70 -2.32
C LEU A 176 -2.38 11.35 -1.89
N MET A 177 -1.72 12.08 -2.79
CA MET A 177 -0.45 12.75 -2.53
C MET A 177 -0.60 14.18 -2.01
N THR A 178 -1.83 14.69 -1.85
CA THR A 178 -2.04 16.01 -1.27
C THR A 178 -1.76 16.03 0.22
N THR A 179 -1.29 17.17 0.73
CA THR A 179 -1.15 17.42 2.17
C THR A 179 -2.50 17.32 2.90
N GLU A 180 -3.59 17.60 2.20
CA GLU A 180 -4.94 17.46 2.74
C GLU A 180 -5.27 16.00 3.08
N PHE A 181 -4.98 15.05 2.17
CA PHE A 181 -5.17 13.63 2.48
C PHE A 181 -4.29 13.17 3.66
N ALA A 182 -3.09 13.74 3.80
CA ALA A 182 -2.17 13.41 4.88
C ALA A 182 -2.58 13.96 6.25
N THR A 183 -3.38 15.04 6.30
CA THR A 183 -3.70 15.77 7.54
C THR A 183 -5.15 15.64 7.99
N ASN A 184 -6.06 15.25 7.09
CA ASN A 184 -7.50 15.21 7.35
C ASN A 184 -8.02 13.83 7.81
N HIS A 185 -7.12 12.84 7.98
CA HIS A 185 -7.41 11.45 8.38
C HIS A 185 -6.46 10.95 9.46
#